data_AF-A0A6M1SW86-F1
#
_entry.id   AF-A0A6M1SW86-F1
#
_cell.length_a   1.000
_cell.length_b   1.000
_cell.length_c   1.000
_cell.angle_alpha   90.00
_cell.angle_beta   90.00
_cell.angle_gamma   90.00
#
_symmetry.space_group_name_H-M   'P 1'
#
loop_
_entity.id
_entity.type
_entity.pdbx_description
1 polymer ?
#
loop_
_entity_poly.entity_id
_entity_poly.type
_entity_poly.pdbx_seq_one_letter_code
_entity_poly.pdbx_strand_id
1 'polypeptide(L)' 'MALRILLTNDDGVDAPGLAIMADIAAQLSDDVWIVAPDGNQSGAGHRFTFGRELTLDERGPRRFAVVGGSPPIASLPA' A
#
# COMPACT_ATOMS: atom_id res chain seq x y z
N MET A 1 3.86 6.62 -23.30
CA MET A 1 4.23 6.13 -21.96
C MET A 1 2.94 5.96 -21.19
N ALA A 2 2.63 4.75 -20.71
CA ALA A 2 1.49 4.54 -19.82
C ALA A 2 1.84 5.12 -18.44
N LEU A 3 0.89 5.77 -17.77
CA LEU A 3 1.09 6.31 -16.43
C LEU A 3 1.10 5.15 -15.41
N ARG A 4 2.18 4.96 -14.66
CA ARG A 4 2.16 4.03 -13.52
C ARG A 4 1.70 4.79 -12.28
N ILE A 5 0.65 4.29 -11.61
CA ILE A 5 0.06 4.92 -10.42
C ILE A 5 0.30 4.00 -9.23
N LEU A 6 0.95 4.54 -8.18
CA LEU A 6 1.11 3.86 -6.89
C LEU A 6 0.17 4.50 -5.86
N LEU A 7 -0.68 3.67 -5.27
CA LEU A 7 -1.60 4.03 -4.19
C LEU A 7 -1.12 3.42 -2.87
N THR A 8 -1.04 4.26 -1.82
CA THR A 8 -0.68 3.87 -0.47
C THR A 8 -1.44 4.72 0.55
N ASN A 9 -1.59 4.23 1.78
CA ASN A 9 -2.23 4.94 2.88
C ASN A 9 -1.70 4.46 4.25
N ASP A 10 -2.08 5.16 5.31
CA ASP A 10 -1.72 4.82 6.70
C ASP A 10 -2.80 3.99 7.41
N ASP A 11 -4.05 4.06 6.91
CA ASP A 11 -5.21 3.38 7.51
C ASP A 11 -5.24 1.87 7.21
N GLY A 12 -4.48 1.44 6.21
CA GLY A 12 -4.33 0.04 5.82
C GLY A 12 -4.94 -0.32 4.46
N VAL A 13 -4.52 -1.48 3.95
CA VAL A 13 -4.86 -1.97 2.60
C VAL A 13 -6.35 -2.22 2.41
N ASP A 14 -7.08 -2.48 3.49
CA ASP A 14 -8.52 -2.74 3.50
C ASP A 14 -9.33 -1.48 3.88
N ALA A 15 -8.69 -0.31 3.95
CA ALA A 15 -9.40 0.92 4.20
C ALA A 15 -10.38 1.23 3.05
N PRO A 16 -11.62 1.64 3.36
CA PRO A 16 -12.63 1.93 2.33
C PRO A 16 -12.22 3.07 1.41
N GLY A 17 -11.46 4.05 1.92
CA GLY A 17 -10.93 5.15 1.11
C GLY A 17 -9.93 4.69 0.05
N LEU A 18 -9.11 3.68 0.35
CA LEU A 18 -8.14 3.14 -0.60
C LEU A 18 -8.83 2.40 -1.75
N ALA A 19 -9.94 1.71 -1.47
CA ALA A 19 -10.76 1.09 -2.50
C ALA A 19 -11.34 2.13 -3.47
N ILE A 20 -11.88 3.24 -2.96
CA ILE A 20 -12.40 4.33 -3.79
C ILE A 20 -11.28 4.97 -4.63
N MET A 21 -10.10 5.20 -4.05
CA MET A 21 -8.95 5.72 -4.79
C MET A 21 -8.48 4.76 -5.88
N ALA A 22 -8.52 3.45 -5.64
CA ALA A 22 -8.20 2.44 -6.64
C ALA A 22 -9.17 2.48 -7.84
N ASP A 23 -10.47 2.61 -7.58
CA ASP A 23 -11.49 2.72 -8.64
C ASP A 23 -11.31 3.99 -9.48
N ILE A 24 -10.89 5.09 -8.87
CA ILE A 24 -10.59 6.34 -9.58
C ILE A 24 -9.29 6.20 -10.38
N ALA A 25 -8.24 5.64 -9.79
CA ALA A 25 -6.96 5.45 -10.47
C ALA A 25 -7.08 4.51 -11.68
N ALA A 26 -7.91 3.47 -11.58
CA ALA A 26 -8.18 2.53 -12.67
C ALA A 26 -8.86 3.20 -13.89
N GLN A 27 -9.55 4.34 -13.69
CA GLN A 27 -10.11 5.13 -14.79
C GLN A 27 -9.04 5.99 -15.49
N LEU A 28 -7.90 6.23 -14.83
CA LEU A 28 -6.80 7.06 -15.34
C LEU A 28 -5.70 6.24 -15.99
N SER A 29 -5.48 5.00 -15.53
CA SER A 29 -4.47 4.11 -16.09
C SER A 29 -4.76 2.64 -15.80
N ASP A 30 -4.32 1.77 -16.71
CA ASP A 30 -4.34 0.31 -16.54
C ASP A 30 -3.18 -0.19 -15.67
N ASP A 31 -2.22 0.66 -15.28
CA ASP A 31 -1.04 0.31 -14.47
C ASP A 31 -1.10 0.91 -13.06
N VAL A 32 -2.07 0.44 -12.27
CA VAL A 32 -2.28 0.83 -10.87
C VAL A 32 -1.73 -0.25 -9.93
N TRP A 33 -0.97 0.19 -8.93
CA TRP A 33 -0.39 -0.63 -7.87
C TRP A 33 -0.87 -0.12 -6.51
N ILE A 34 -1.27 -1.03 -5.64
CA ILE A 34 -1.73 -0.72 -4.30
C ILE A 34 -0.78 -1.38 -3.31
N VAL A 35 -0.14 -0.56 -2.47
CA VAL A 35 0.73 -1.05 -1.40
C VAL A 35 0.44 -0.28 -0.13
N ALA A 36 -0.05 -0.96 0.90
CA ALA A 36 -0.51 -0.34 2.14
C ALA A 36 -0.30 -1.29 3.33
N PRO A 37 -0.27 -0.83 4.59
CA PRO A 37 -0.12 -1.71 5.75
C PRO A 37 -1.32 -2.67 5.91
N ASP A 38 -1.11 -3.84 6.51
CA ASP A 38 -2.19 -4.84 6.75
C ASP A 38 -3.27 -4.38 7.75
N GLY A 39 -3.02 -3.28 8.49
CA GLY A 39 -3.98 -2.73 9.42
C GLY A 39 -3.73 -1.25 9.71
N ASN A 40 -4.65 -0.67 10.49
CA ASN A 40 -4.63 0.74 10.83
C ASN A 40 -3.38 1.11 11.64
N GLN A 41 -2.50 1.93 11.05
CA GLN A 41 -1.34 2.51 11.72
C GLN A 41 -1.60 3.95 12.21
N SER A 42 -2.82 4.46 12.04
CA SER A 42 -3.23 5.78 12.48
C SER A 42 -3.23 5.84 14.02
N GLY A 43 -2.19 6.49 14.57
CA GLY A 43 -1.91 6.55 16.02
C GLY A 43 -0.65 5.80 16.47
N ALA A 44 -0.07 4.95 15.62
CA ALA A 44 1.26 4.36 15.84
C ALA A 44 2.34 5.38 15.41
N GLY A 45 2.52 6.44 16.23
CA GLY A 45 3.44 7.53 15.94
C GLY A 45 4.81 7.03 15.49
N HIS A 46 5.23 7.42 14.27
CA HIS A 46 6.59 7.33 13.71
C HIS A 46 7.51 6.24 14.29
N ARG A 47 7.05 4.99 14.36
CA ARG A 47 7.91 3.87 14.74
C ARG A 47 8.55 3.30 13.50
N PHE A 48 9.74 3.82 13.19
CA PHE A 48 10.74 3.08 12.42
C PHE A 48 11.02 1.79 13.18
N THR A 49 10.40 0.70 12.74
CA THR A 49 10.54 -0.59 13.41
C THR A 49 11.82 -1.26 12.89
N PHE A 50 12.95 -0.93 13.51
CA PHE A 50 14.17 -1.74 13.39
C PHE A 50 13.94 -3.07 14.12
N GLY A 51 14.02 -4.20 13.41
CA GLY A 51 14.12 -5.53 14.02
C GLY A 51 12.97 -6.52 13.77
N ARG A 52 12.00 -6.21 12.90
CA ARG A 52 11.02 -7.20 12.43
C ARG A 52 11.08 -7.31 10.91
N GLU A 53 11.10 -8.55 10.41
CA GLU A 53 11.10 -8.85 8.99
C GLU A 53 9.82 -8.28 8.35
N LEU A 54 9.99 -7.38 7.38
CA LEU A 54 8.87 -6.83 6.61
C LEU A 54 8.39 -7.92 5.68
N THR A 55 7.17 -8.38 5.88
CA THR A 55 6.56 -9.37 4.98
C THR A 55 5.59 -8.64 4.06
N LEU A 56 5.70 -8.89 2.76
CA LEU A 56 4.69 -8.48 1.80
C LEU A 56 3.68 -9.62 1.67
N ASP A 57 2.43 -9.32 1.94
CA ASP A 57 1.32 -10.24 1.77
C ASP A 57 0.54 -9.85 0.51
N GLU A 58 0.54 -10.73 -0.50
CA GLU A 58 -0.13 -10.49 -1.77
C GLU A 58 -1.62 -10.76 -1.61
N ARG A 59 -2.42 -9.68 -1.61
CA ARG A 59 -3.88 -9.73 -1.49
C ARG A 59 -4.60 -9.80 -2.83
N GLY A 60 -3.84 -9.77 -3.93
CA GLY A 60 -4.36 -9.89 -5.29
C GLY A 60 -3.42 -9.27 -6.33
N PRO A 61 -3.83 -9.27 -7.61
CA PRO A 61 -3.01 -8.73 -8.68
C PRO A 61 -2.70 -7.25 -8.42
N ARG A 62 -1.40 -6.94 -8.26
CA ARG A 62 -0.88 -5.59 -7.96
C ARG A 62 -1.39 -4.98 -6.65
N ARG A 63 -1.82 -5.81 -5.69
CA ARG A 63 -2.28 -5.37 -4.37
C ARG A 63 -1.51 -6.09 -3.27
N PHE A 64 -0.76 -5.32 -2.49
CA PHE A 64 0.13 -5.83 -1.46
C PHE A 64 -0.16 -5.18 -0.11
N ALA A 65 -0.21 -6.01 0.93
CA ALA A 65 -0.27 -5.59 2.32
C ALA A 65 1.14 -5.68 2.93
N VAL A 66 1.59 -4.62 3.59
CA VAL A 66 2.86 -4.62 4.33
C VAL A 66 2.57 -5.05 5.76
N VAL A 67 2.99 -6.27 6.10
CA VAL A 67 2.82 -6.86 7.43
C VAL A 67 4.04 -6.51 8.28
N GLY A 68 3.81 -5.78 9.39
CA GLY A 68 4.84 -5.45 10.37
C GLY A 68 5.70 -4.22 10.11
N GLY A 69 5.32 -3.39 9.13
CA GLY A 69 5.95 -2.10 8.85
C GLY A 69 5.04 -0.90 9.12
N SER A 70 5.64 0.25 9.38
CA SER A 70 5.03 1.57 9.17
C SER A 70 5.21 1.98 7.70
N PRO A 71 4.51 3.02 7.18
CA PRO A 71 4.40 3.28 5.75
C PRO A 71 5.44 4.27 5.16
N PRO A 72 6.76 3.98 5.11
CA PRO A 72 7.64 4.71 4.20
C PRO A 72 8.37 3.88 3.13
N ILE A 73 8.21 2.55 3.03
CA ILE A 73 8.99 1.75 2.06
C ILE A 73 8.10 0.75 1.31
N ALA A 74 7.55 1.21 0.19
CA ALA A 74 7.06 0.36 -0.88
C ALA A 74 7.79 0.76 -2.17
N SER A 75 9.08 0.44 -2.27
CA SER A 75 9.76 0.47 -3.57
C SER A 75 9.19 -0.67 -4.41
N LEU A 76 8.42 -0.32 -5.45
CA LEU A 76 7.88 -1.30 -6.40
C LEU A 76 9.02 -2.11 -7.03
N PRO A 77 8.86 -3.44 -7.22
CA PRO A 77 9.80 -4.20 -8.03
C PRO A 77 9.81 -3.65 -9.46
N ALA A 78 11.01 -3.54 -10.03
CA ALA A 78 11.29 -2.97 -11.36
C ALA A 78 10.56 -3.71 -12.48
#